data_AF-A0A8B7UBV2-F1
#
_entry.id   AF-A0A8B7UBV2-F1
#
_cell.length_a   1.000
_cell.length_b   1.000
_cell.length_c   1.000
_cell.angle_alpha   90.00
_cell.angle_beta   90.00
_cell.angle_gamma   90.00
#
_symmetry.space_group_name_H-M   'P 1'
#
loop_
_entity.id
_entity.type
_entity.pdbx_description
1 polymer ?
#
loop_
_entity_poly.entity_id
_entity_poly.type
_entity_poly.pdbx_seq_one_letter_code
_entity_poly.pdbx_strand_id
1 'polypeptide(L)'
;MTFCQVTCMFDYSYRDYILSWYGNLSRDEGQLYHLLLEDFWEIARQLRHRLSHVDVVKVVCHDVVRTLLTHFCDLKAANARHEEQPRPFVLHTCLRNSNDEVRFLQTCSQVLVFCLLPSKDVQSVSLRTMLAEILTRKVLKPVVELLSNPDYINQMLLAQLEYREQMNEHHKRAYTYAPSYEEFIKLINSNSDVDFLKQLRYLVLKYSTTIAVNYYTIPR
;
A
#
# COMPACT_ATOMS: atom_id res chain seq x y z
N MET A 1 -7.32 8.38 5.16
CA MET A 1 -6.51 9.61 5.07
C MET A 1 -7.46 10.78 5.11
N THR A 2 -7.44 11.58 6.17
CA THR A 2 -8.39 12.69 6.35
C THR A 2 -7.97 13.88 5.47
N PHE A 3 -8.93 14.69 5.00
CA PHE A 3 -8.70 15.91 4.20
C PHE A 3 -7.55 16.78 4.77
N CYS A 4 -7.49 16.89 6.10
CA CYS A 4 -6.48 17.64 6.83
C CYS A 4 -5.03 17.15 6.57
N GLN A 5 -4.80 15.84 6.44
CA GLN A 5 -3.44 15.30 6.25
C GLN A 5 -2.86 15.69 4.88
N VAL A 6 -3.71 15.76 3.86
CA VAL A 6 -3.30 16.09 2.49
C VAL A 6 -2.95 17.58 2.38
N THR A 7 -3.73 18.46 3.01
CA THR A 7 -3.42 19.90 3.07
C THR A 7 -2.11 20.16 3.81
N CYS A 8 -1.88 19.52 4.97
CA CYS A 8 -0.62 19.72 5.71
C CYS A 8 0.61 19.32 4.90
N MET A 9 0.50 18.26 4.08
CA MET A 9 1.59 17.86 3.18
C MET A 9 1.91 18.95 2.14
N PHE A 10 0.89 19.58 1.58
CA PHE A 10 1.07 20.72 0.68
C PHE A 10 1.70 21.91 1.41
N ASP A 11 1.21 22.25 2.60
CA ASP A 11 1.71 23.39 3.38
C ASP A 11 3.20 23.26 3.71
N TYR A 12 3.64 22.07 4.15
CA TYR A 12 5.06 21.81 4.38
C TYR A 12 5.87 21.89 3.10
N SER A 13 5.35 21.35 1.99
CA SER A 13 6.03 21.40 0.70
C SER A 13 6.19 22.84 0.20
N TYR A 14 5.13 23.65 0.30
CA TYR A 14 5.14 25.06 -0.09
C TYR A 14 6.12 25.85 0.78
N ARG A 15 6.06 25.66 2.10
CA ARG A 15 6.95 26.35 3.04
C ARG A 15 8.43 26.04 2.77
N ASP A 16 8.75 24.76 2.59
CA ASP A 16 10.15 24.32 2.56
C ASP A 16 10.76 24.53 1.15
N TYR A 17 10.00 24.29 0.09
CA TYR A 17 10.51 24.34 -1.30
C TYR A 17 10.16 25.59 -2.10
N ILE A 18 9.16 26.39 -1.71
CA ILE A 18 8.70 27.56 -2.49
C ILE A 18 8.89 28.84 -1.70
N LEU A 19 8.35 28.91 -0.49
CA LEU A 19 8.36 30.12 0.35
C LEU A 19 9.79 30.58 0.68
N SER A 20 10.72 29.62 0.84
CA SER A 20 12.13 29.88 1.18
C SER A 20 12.87 30.80 0.21
N TRP A 21 12.51 30.79 -1.08
CA TRP A 21 13.08 31.69 -2.08
C TRP A 21 12.05 32.68 -2.65
N TYR A 22 10.78 32.29 -2.75
CA TYR A 22 9.73 33.11 -3.36
C TYR A 22 9.38 34.33 -2.50
N GLY A 23 9.37 34.19 -1.17
CA GLY A 23 9.00 35.29 -0.26
C GLY A 23 9.95 36.50 -0.34
N ASN A 24 11.20 36.30 -0.74
CA ASN A 24 12.16 37.38 -0.94
C ASN A 24 12.04 38.05 -2.31
N LEU A 25 11.46 37.35 -3.30
CA LEU A 25 11.36 37.81 -4.68
C LEU A 25 10.02 38.48 -4.98
N SER A 26 8.97 38.05 -4.29
CA SER A 26 7.59 38.43 -4.51
C SER A 26 7.06 39.32 -3.38
N ARG A 27 6.18 40.26 -3.72
CA ARG A 27 5.35 41.02 -2.76
C ARG A 27 3.89 40.53 -2.77
N ASP A 28 3.64 39.34 -3.31
CA ASP A 28 2.30 38.79 -3.27
C ASP A 28 1.89 38.48 -1.83
N GLU A 29 0.63 38.74 -1.49
CA GLU A 29 0.06 38.42 -0.18
C GLU A 29 -0.49 36.98 -0.19
N GLY A 30 0.29 36.02 -0.70
CA GLY A 30 -0.08 34.60 -0.75
C GLY A 30 -0.94 34.20 -1.95
N GLN A 31 -1.03 35.02 -2.99
CA GLN A 31 -1.83 34.70 -4.18
C GLN A 31 -1.32 33.43 -4.90
N LEU A 32 0.00 33.25 -4.99
CA LEU A 32 0.61 32.04 -5.53
C LEU A 32 0.27 30.80 -4.70
N TYR A 33 0.23 30.94 -3.37
CA TYR A 33 -0.15 29.83 -2.49
C TYR A 33 -1.56 29.34 -2.83
N HIS A 34 -2.52 30.25 -2.95
CA HIS A 34 -3.89 29.89 -3.29
C HIS A 34 -4.00 29.23 -4.67
N LEU A 35 -3.32 29.76 -5.69
CA LEU A 35 -3.35 29.21 -7.03
C LEU A 35 -2.74 27.80 -7.09
N LEU A 36 -1.58 27.59 -6.47
CA LEU A 36 -0.95 26.27 -6.39
C LEU A 36 -1.75 25.28 -5.54
N LEU A 37 -2.43 25.75 -4.49
CA LEU A 37 -3.28 24.92 -3.66
C LEU A 37 -4.50 24.43 -4.45
N GLU A 38 -5.12 25.29 -5.25
CA GLU A 38 -6.21 24.90 -6.17
C GLU A 38 -5.75 23.85 -7.18
N ASP A 39 -4.60 24.07 -7.82
CA ASP A 39 -4.04 23.12 -8.79
C ASP A 39 -3.69 21.77 -8.15
N PHE A 40 -3.10 21.80 -6.97
CA PHE A 40 -2.80 20.61 -6.19
C PHE A 40 -4.06 19.83 -5.84
N TRP A 41 -5.15 20.51 -5.44
CA TRP A 41 -6.42 19.88 -5.14
C TRP A 41 -7.09 19.28 -6.36
N GLU A 42 -6.97 19.91 -7.52
CA GLU A 42 -7.48 19.37 -8.78
C GLU A 42 -6.73 18.08 -9.16
N ILE A 43 -5.40 18.10 -9.08
CA ILE A 43 -4.56 16.90 -9.28
C ILE A 43 -4.97 15.79 -8.30
N ALA A 44 -5.13 16.12 -7.01
CA ALA A 44 -5.51 15.15 -5.98
C ALA A 44 -6.92 14.58 -6.22
N ARG A 45 -7.88 15.40 -6.70
CA ARG A 45 -9.22 14.93 -7.07
C ARG A 45 -9.17 13.96 -8.24
N GLN A 46 -8.43 14.30 -9.29
CA GLN A 46 -8.28 13.43 -10.47
C GLN A 46 -7.62 12.11 -10.09
N LEU A 47 -6.55 12.16 -9.28
CA LEU A 47 -5.89 10.96 -8.78
C LEU A 47 -6.86 10.09 -7.98
N ARG A 48 -7.59 10.67 -7.02
CA ARG A 48 -8.58 9.94 -6.21
C ARG A 48 -9.68 9.33 -7.08
N HIS A 49 -10.20 10.08 -8.03
CA HIS A 49 -11.24 9.60 -8.94
C HIS A 49 -10.75 8.42 -9.78
N ARG A 50 -9.52 8.46 -10.29
CA ARG A 50 -8.96 7.32 -11.04
C ARG A 50 -8.71 6.12 -10.13
N LEU A 51 -8.17 6.36 -8.93
CA LEU A 51 -7.94 5.29 -7.94
C LEU A 51 -9.23 4.64 -7.47
N SER A 52 -10.36 5.37 -7.39
CA SER A 52 -11.64 4.77 -7.00
C SER A 52 -12.22 3.81 -8.04
N HIS A 53 -11.74 3.86 -9.30
CA HIS A 53 -12.12 2.92 -10.35
C HIS A 53 -11.20 1.69 -10.41
N VAL A 54 -10.12 1.67 -9.61
CA VAL A 54 -9.22 0.53 -9.55
C VAL A 54 -9.85 -0.55 -8.70
N ASP A 55 -10.04 -1.73 -9.28
CA ASP A 55 -10.44 -2.93 -8.54
C ASP A 55 -9.25 -3.44 -7.72
N VAL A 56 -9.15 -2.93 -6.48
CA VAL A 56 -8.06 -3.26 -5.55
C VAL A 56 -8.01 -4.76 -5.26
N VAL A 57 -9.17 -5.43 -5.18
CA VAL A 57 -9.22 -6.87 -4.88
C VAL A 57 -8.63 -7.66 -6.04
N LYS A 58 -9.01 -7.32 -7.28
CA LYS A 58 -8.40 -7.94 -8.46
C LYS A 58 -6.90 -7.70 -8.52
N VAL A 59 -6.45 -6.46 -8.31
CA VAL A 59 -5.01 -6.14 -8.35
C VAL A 59 -4.25 -6.94 -7.28
N VAL A 60 -4.70 -6.90 -6.03
CA VAL A 60 -3.95 -7.48 -4.90
C VAL A 60 -4.09 -9.00 -4.84
N CYS A 61 -5.31 -9.54 -4.96
CA CYS A 61 -5.56 -10.96 -4.74
C CYS A 61 -5.35 -11.81 -6.00
N HIS A 62 -5.49 -11.24 -7.19
CA HIS A 62 -5.34 -11.97 -8.44
C HIS A 62 -4.06 -11.57 -9.17
N ASP A 63 -3.91 -10.31 -9.58
CA ASP A 63 -2.84 -9.92 -10.50
C ASP A 63 -1.46 -10.01 -9.85
N VAL A 64 -1.30 -9.47 -8.64
CA VAL A 64 -0.03 -9.55 -7.88
C VAL A 64 0.31 -11.00 -7.52
N VAL A 65 -0.64 -11.75 -6.96
CA VAL A 65 -0.41 -13.16 -6.58
C VAL A 65 -0.02 -14.00 -7.79
N ARG A 66 -0.72 -13.84 -8.92
CA ARG A 66 -0.41 -14.54 -10.16
C ARG A 66 0.98 -14.17 -10.67
N THR A 67 1.32 -12.89 -10.65
CA THR A 67 2.63 -12.39 -11.13
C THR A 67 3.77 -12.91 -10.26
N LEU A 68 3.62 -12.88 -8.93
CA LEU A 68 4.59 -13.45 -7.99
C LEU A 68 4.74 -14.96 -8.20
N LEU A 69 3.62 -15.69 -8.35
CA LEU A 69 3.66 -17.13 -8.60
C LEU A 69 4.40 -17.45 -9.90
N THR A 70 4.11 -16.75 -10.99
CA THR A 70 4.83 -16.89 -12.26
C THR A 70 6.32 -16.63 -12.07
N HIS A 71 6.69 -15.55 -11.38
CA HIS A 71 8.09 -15.25 -11.08
C HIS A 71 8.78 -16.35 -10.26
N PHE A 72 8.11 -16.91 -9.24
CA PHE A 72 8.66 -18.02 -8.46
C PHE A 72 8.82 -19.29 -9.30
N CYS A 73 7.86 -19.59 -10.19
CA CYS A 73 7.97 -20.70 -11.13
C CYS A 73 9.16 -20.51 -12.08
N ASP A 74 9.32 -19.33 -12.66
CA ASP A 74 10.43 -19.02 -13.57
C ASP A 74 11.78 -19.09 -12.84
N LEU A 75 11.85 -18.60 -11.60
CA LEU A 75 13.05 -18.68 -10.77
C LEU A 75 13.41 -20.14 -10.43
N LYS A 76 12.40 -20.97 -10.14
CA LYS A 76 12.59 -22.40 -9.90
C LYS A 76 13.12 -23.12 -11.13
N ALA A 77 12.57 -22.84 -12.32
CA ALA A 77 13.02 -23.41 -13.59
C ALA A 77 14.43 -22.95 -13.99
N ALA A 78 14.86 -21.78 -13.52
CA ALA A 78 16.22 -21.29 -13.74
C ALA A 78 17.26 -21.88 -12.77
N ASN A 79 16.82 -22.51 -11.69
CA ASN A 79 17.73 -23.07 -10.70
C ASN A 79 18.20 -24.47 -11.12
N ALA A 80 19.47 -24.55 -11.57
CA ALA A 80 20.11 -25.78 -12.05
C ALA A 80 20.15 -26.94 -11.03
N ARG A 81 19.86 -26.68 -9.75
CA ARG A 81 19.77 -27.72 -8.71
C ARG A 81 18.45 -28.51 -8.76
N HIS A 82 17.44 -28.01 -9.45
CA HIS A 82 16.09 -28.57 -9.44
C HIS A 82 15.63 -29.14 -10.81
N GLU A 83 16.28 -28.79 -11.92
CA GLU A 83 15.93 -29.26 -13.27
C GLU A 83 17.16 -29.72 -14.06
N GLU A 84 17.02 -30.80 -14.85
CA GLU A 84 18.10 -31.37 -15.68
C GLU A 84 18.54 -30.45 -16.84
N GLN A 85 17.71 -29.47 -17.22
CA GLN A 85 18.04 -28.41 -18.18
C GLN A 85 17.47 -27.05 -17.69
N PRO A 86 18.26 -26.23 -16.99
CA PRO A 86 17.79 -24.96 -16.44
C PRO A 86 17.47 -23.96 -17.56
N ARG A 87 16.27 -23.38 -17.52
CA ARG A 87 15.87 -22.29 -18.43
C ARG A 87 16.35 -20.95 -17.88
N PRO A 88 16.95 -20.05 -18.68
CA PRO A 88 17.42 -18.77 -18.16
C PRO A 88 16.26 -17.91 -17.66
N PHE A 89 16.40 -17.33 -16.48
CA PHE A 89 15.43 -16.38 -15.94
C PHE A 89 15.45 -15.09 -16.77
N VAL A 90 14.35 -14.77 -17.43
CA VAL A 90 14.25 -13.58 -18.29
C VAL A 90 13.89 -12.38 -17.42
N LEU A 91 14.89 -11.54 -17.14
CA LEU A 91 14.68 -10.27 -16.47
C LEU A 91 13.99 -9.29 -17.42
N HIS A 92 13.04 -8.50 -16.90
CA HIS A 92 12.42 -7.42 -17.67
C HIS A 92 13.48 -6.43 -18.15
N THR A 93 13.37 -5.96 -19.40
CA THR A 93 14.40 -5.13 -20.06
C THR A 93 14.74 -3.86 -19.30
N CYS A 94 13.76 -3.24 -18.64
CA CYS A 94 13.99 -2.06 -17.81
C CYS A 94 14.86 -2.32 -16.57
N LEU A 95 14.94 -3.56 -16.08
CA LEU A 95 15.75 -3.91 -14.91
C LEU A 95 17.17 -4.35 -15.29
N ARG A 96 17.53 -4.29 -16.59
CA ARG A 96 18.86 -4.69 -17.07
C ARG A 96 19.98 -3.88 -16.42
N ASN A 97 19.74 -2.59 -16.20
CA ASN A 97 20.65 -1.70 -15.48
C ASN A 97 19.86 -0.54 -14.87
N SER A 98 20.48 0.16 -13.92
CA SER A 98 19.86 1.28 -13.20
C SER A 98 19.39 2.43 -14.10
N ASN A 99 20.08 2.68 -15.22
CA ASN A 99 19.70 3.76 -16.13
C ASN A 99 18.44 3.42 -16.94
N ASP A 100 18.31 2.18 -17.41
CA ASP A 100 17.11 1.71 -18.11
C ASP A 100 15.88 1.69 -17.18
N GLU A 101 16.08 1.40 -15.91
CA GLU A 101 15.03 1.44 -14.89
C GLU A 101 14.54 2.87 -14.69
N VAL A 102 15.47 3.82 -14.51
CA VAL A 102 15.13 5.25 -14.37
C VAL A 102 14.42 5.77 -15.61
N ARG A 103 14.84 5.38 -16.82
CA ARG A 103 14.16 5.76 -18.07
C ARG A 103 12.74 5.22 -18.13
N PHE A 104 12.53 3.97 -17.74
CA PHE A 104 11.20 3.38 -17.67
C PHE A 104 10.30 4.14 -16.68
N LEU A 105 10.82 4.43 -15.48
CA LEU A 105 10.09 5.23 -14.48
C LEU A 105 9.82 6.67 -14.96
N GLN A 106 10.70 7.23 -15.79
CA GLN A 106 10.48 8.52 -16.45
C GLN A 106 9.33 8.47 -17.44
N THR A 107 9.23 7.42 -18.26
CA THR A 107 8.07 7.22 -19.14
C THR A 107 6.78 7.08 -18.32
N CYS A 108 6.79 6.29 -17.24
CA CYS A 108 5.64 6.20 -16.33
C CYS A 108 5.26 7.57 -15.75
N SER A 109 6.25 8.34 -15.31
CA SER A 109 6.03 9.68 -14.74
C SER A 109 5.46 10.67 -15.76
N GLN A 110 5.92 10.63 -17.02
CA GLN A 110 5.37 11.47 -18.08
C GLN A 110 3.89 11.16 -18.35
N VAL A 111 3.53 9.87 -18.35
CA VAL A 111 2.13 9.44 -18.50
C VAL A 111 1.30 9.90 -17.30
N LEU A 112 1.79 9.69 -16.08
CA LEU A 112 1.11 10.14 -14.86
C LEU A 112 0.89 11.65 -14.85
N VAL A 113 1.92 12.43 -15.15
CA VAL A 113 1.83 13.89 -15.26
C VAL A 113 0.80 14.28 -16.31
N PHE A 114 0.83 13.66 -17.49
CA PHE A 114 -0.15 13.95 -18.54
C PHE A 114 -1.60 13.63 -18.12
N CYS A 115 -1.80 12.55 -17.37
CA CYS A 115 -3.13 12.12 -16.93
C CYS A 115 -3.70 12.89 -15.73
N LEU A 116 -2.86 13.60 -14.98
CA LEU A 116 -3.21 14.24 -13.71
C LEU A 116 -3.13 15.77 -13.76
N LEU A 117 -2.35 16.37 -14.67
CA LEU A 117 -2.22 17.82 -14.75
C LEU A 117 -3.52 18.48 -15.26
N PRO A 118 -3.91 19.65 -14.73
CA PRO A 118 -4.99 20.43 -15.28
C PRO A 118 -4.75 20.77 -16.76
N SER A 119 -5.82 20.77 -17.57
CA SER A 119 -5.75 20.99 -19.02
C SER A 119 -5.11 22.32 -19.43
N LYS A 120 -5.18 23.34 -18.56
CA LYS A 120 -4.50 24.63 -18.71
C LYS A 120 -2.96 24.52 -18.70
N ASP A 121 -2.41 23.54 -17.97
CA ASP A 121 -0.97 23.42 -17.71
C ASP A 121 -0.31 22.32 -18.55
N VAL A 122 -1.09 21.39 -19.13
CA VAL A 122 -0.60 20.29 -19.99
C VAL A 122 0.15 20.79 -21.24
N GLN A 123 -0.10 22.02 -21.68
CA GLN A 123 0.57 22.60 -22.84
C GLN A 123 2.02 23.00 -22.54
N SER A 124 2.38 23.21 -21.28
CA SER A 124 3.74 23.58 -20.89
C SER A 124 4.67 22.36 -20.89
N VAL A 125 5.50 22.25 -21.92
CA VAL A 125 6.50 21.17 -22.05
C VAL A 125 7.52 21.22 -20.90
N SER A 126 7.95 22.42 -20.51
CA SER A 126 8.92 22.61 -19.42
C SER A 126 8.37 22.15 -18.08
N LEU A 127 7.12 22.52 -17.75
CA LEU A 127 6.46 22.10 -16.53
C LEU A 127 6.28 20.58 -16.49
N ARG A 128 5.77 19.99 -17.59
CA ARG A 128 5.59 18.54 -17.69
C ARG A 128 6.90 17.77 -17.53
N THR A 129 7.95 18.24 -18.19
CA THR A 129 9.27 17.59 -18.13
C THR A 129 9.86 17.70 -16.72
N MET A 130 9.79 18.88 -16.09
CA MET A 130 10.27 19.07 -14.73
C MET A 130 9.49 18.21 -13.72
N LEU A 131 8.16 18.22 -13.78
CA LEU A 131 7.32 17.42 -12.88
C LEU A 131 7.55 15.93 -13.07
N ALA A 132 7.67 15.47 -14.31
CA ALA A 132 7.96 14.06 -14.59
C ALA A 132 9.34 13.66 -14.03
N GLU A 133 10.35 14.54 -14.14
CA GLU A 133 11.69 14.29 -13.60
C GLU A 133 11.69 14.21 -12.07
N ILE A 134 10.99 15.13 -11.41
CA ILE A 134 10.82 15.14 -9.95
C ILE A 134 10.09 13.87 -9.52
N LEU A 135 8.96 13.55 -10.16
CA LEU A 135 8.18 12.35 -9.85
C LEU A 135 9.01 11.08 -10.01
N THR A 136 9.84 11.01 -11.05
CA THR A 136 10.74 9.87 -11.29
C THR A 136 11.77 9.72 -10.19
N ARG A 137 12.55 10.78 -9.93
CA ARG A 137 13.74 10.68 -9.07
C ARG A 137 13.46 10.82 -7.58
N LYS A 138 12.43 11.59 -7.21
CA LYS A 138 12.13 11.92 -5.81
C LYS A 138 10.97 11.11 -5.24
N VAL A 139 10.18 10.45 -6.09
CA VAL A 139 9.01 9.69 -5.64
C VAL A 139 9.09 8.25 -6.12
N LEU A 140 8.97 7.98 -7.42
CA LEU A 140 8.83 6.62 -7.94
C LEU A 140 10.08 5.77 -7.68
N LYS A 141 11.27 6.27 -7.99
CA LYS A 141 12.52 5.50 -7.80
C LYS A 141 12.74 5.14 -6.32
N PRO A 142 12.68 6.08 -5.35
CA PRO A 142 12.76 5.74 -3.94
C PRO A 142 11.66 4.78 -3.47
N VAL A 143 10.42 4.92 -3.97
CA VAL A 143 9.31 4.02 -3.63
C VAL A 143 9.58 2.60 -4.13
N VAL A 144 10.05 2.45 -5.38
CA VAL A 144 10.41 1.15 -5.94
C VAL A 144 11.56 0.52 -5.16
N GLU A 145 12.59 1.28 -4.80
CA GLU A 145 13.72 0.80 -3.99
C GLU A 145 13.27 0.36 -2.60
N LEU A 146 12.41 1.14 -1.94
CA LEU A 146 11.85 0.81 -0.63
C LEU A 146 11.00 -0.46 -0.68
N LEU A 147 10.06 -0.54 -1.63
CA LEU A 147 9.15 -1.69 -1.77
C LEU A 147 9.87 -2.96 -2.21
N SER A 148 11.00 -2.84 -2.89
CA SER A 148 11.82 -3.97 -3.34
C SER A 148 12.89 -4.36 -2.32
N ASN A 149 13.05 -3.60 -1.23
CA ASN A 149 14.05 -3.89 -0.21
C ASN A 149 13.59 -5.09 0.65
N PRO A 150 14.37 -6.20 0.68
CA PRO A 150 13.98 -7.40 1.42
C PRO A 150 13.86 -7.16 2.93
N ASP A 151 14.73 -6.33 3.52
CA ASP A 151 14.67 -5.99 4.95
C ASP A 151 13.40 -5.22 5.27
N TYR A 152 13.02 -4.26 4.42
CA TYR A 152 11.77 -3.51 4.58
C TYR A 152 10.54 -4.43 4.48
N ILE A 153 10.51 -5.32 3.49
CA ILE A 153 9.43 -6.32 3.35
C ILE A 153 9.36 -7.20 4.60
N ASN A 154 10.49 -7.72 5.07
CA ASN A 154 10.55 -8.60 6.23
C ASN A 154 10.10 -7.88 7.50
N GLN A 155 10.55 -6.65 7.74
CA GLN A 155 10.12 -5.83 8.88
C GLN A 155 8.62 -5.54 8.83
N MET A 156 8.07 -5.25 7.64
CA MET A 156 6.63 -5.05 7.48
C MET A 156 5.85 -6.32 7.83
N LEU A 157 6.31 -7.50 7.38
CA LEU A 157 5.68 -8.77 7.71
C LEU A 157 5.76 -9.06 9.21
N LEU A 158 6.91 -8.85 9.84
CA LEU A 158 7.08 -9.04 11.28
C LEU A 158 6.15 -8.13 12.08
N ALA A 159 6.10 -6.83 11.75
CA ALA A 159 5.20 -5.88 12.41
C ALA A 159 3.73 -6.31 12.29
N GLN A 160 3.31 -6.85 11.14
CA GLN A 160 1.96 -7.36 10.95
C GLN A 160 1.68 -8.64 11.75
N LEU A 161 2.67 -9.53 11.89
CA LEU A 161 2.55 -10.73 12.72
C LEU A 161 2.46 -10.37 14.20
N GLU A 162 3.34 -9.49 14.68
CA GLU A 162 3.34 -8.99 16.07
C GLU A 162 2.02 -8.28 16.41
N TYR A 163 1.53 -7.41 15.51
CA TYR A 163 0.23 -6.75 15.70
C TYR A 163 -0.90 -7.77 15.83
N ARG A 164 -0.94 -8.80 14.99
CA ARG A 164 -1.94 -9.87 15.07
C ARG A 164 -1.82 -10.68 16.36
N GLU A 165 -0.61 -10.98 16.81
CA GLU A 165 -0.38 -11.67 18.08
C GLU A 165 -0.87 -10.86 19.28
N GLN A 166 -0.57 -9.55 19.32
CA GLN A 166 -1.04 -8.66 20.39
C GLN A 166 -2.56 -8.57 20.42
N MET A 167 -3.21 -8.43 19.26
CA MET A 167 -4.67 -8.42 19.15
C MET A 167 -5.26 -9.76 19.61
N ASN A 168 -4.67 -10.88 19.19
CA ASN A 168 -5.12 -12.20 19.62
C ASN A 168 -4.99 -12.39 21.15
N GLU A 169 -3.89 -11.97 21.76
CA GLU A 169 -3.68 -12.06 23.21
C GLU A 169 -4.63 -11.16 23.98
N HIS A 170 -4.89 -9.94 23.50
CA HIS A 170 -5.88 -9.04 24.08
C HIS A 170 -7.28 -9.68 24.06
N HIS A 171 -7.70 -10.20 22.91
CA HIS A 171 -8.97 -10.89 22.75
C HIS A 171 -9.05 -12.16 23.61
N LYS A 172 -7.95 -12.91 23.71
CA LYS A 172 -7.88 -14.13 24.53
C LYS A 172 -8.07 -13.85 26.01
N ARG A 173 -7.41 -12.80 26.52
CA ARG A 173 -7.59 -12.35 27.90
C ARG A 173 -9.05 -11.93 28.13
N ALA A 174 -9.61 -11.10 27.26
CA ALA A 174 -10.97 -10.59 27.42
C ALA A 174 -12.03 -11.70 27.59
N TYR A 175 -11.95 -12.80 26.84
CA TYR A 175 -12.91 -13.91 26.98
C TYR A 175 -12.54 -14.92 28.09
N THR A 176 -11.25 -15.19 28.32
CA THR A 176 -10.81 -16.21 29.31
C THR A 176 -11.19 -15.81 30.73
N TYR A 177 -11.29 -14.51 30.99
CA TYR A 177 -11.69 -13.99 32.30
C TYR A 177 -13.21 -13.89 32.49
N ALA A 178 -14.04 -14.32 31.53
CA ALA A 178 -15.48 -14.47 31.76
C ALA A 178 -15.73 -15.75 32.59
N PRO A 179 -16.01 -15.64 33.90
CA PRO A 179 -16.08 -16.75 34.84
C PRO A 179 -17.41 -17.52 34.77
N SER A 180 -18.42 -16.98 34.07
CA SER A 180 -19.73 -17.61 33.89
C SER A 180 -20.29 -17.36 32.49
N TYR A 181 -21.25 -18.21 32.09
CA TYR A 181 -21.98 -18.05 30.82
C TYR A 181 -22.66 -16.67 30.72
N GLU A 182 -23.24 -16.17 31.81
CA GLU A 182 -23.91 -14.87 31.82
C GLU A 182 -22.94 -13.70 31.61
N GLU A 183 -21.76 -13.75 32.20
CA GLU A 183 -20.73 -12.74 31.99
C GLU A 183 -20.14 -12.80 30.57
N PHE A 184 -20.04 -13.99 29.99
CA PHE A 184 -19.66 -14.17 28.59
C PHE A 184 -20.70 -13.55 27.63
N ILE A 185 -21.99 -13.75 27.87
CA ILE A 185 -23.05 -13.12 27.08
C ILE A 185 -23.07 -11.60 27.28
N LYS A 186 -22.84 -11.10 28.51
CA LYS A 186 -22.68 -9.67 28.76
C LYS A 186 -21.51 -9.09 28.00
N LEU A 187 -20.35 -9.76 27.99
CA LEU A 187 -19.17 -9.36 27.22
C LEU A 187 -19.51 -9.24 25.72
N ILE A 188 -20.20 -10.21 25.13
CA ILE A 188 -20.60 -10.15 23.71
C ILE A 188 -21.50 -8.94 23.45
N ASN A 189 -22.52 -8.75 24.30
CA ASN A 189 -23.52 -7.69 24.10
C ASN A 189 -22.98 -6.28 24.39
N SER A 190 -21.94 -6.16 25.24
CA SER A 190 -21.33 -4.88 25.60
C SER A 190 -20.14 -4.48 24.72
N ASN A 191 -19.60 -5.39 23.90
CA ASN A 191 -18.47 -5.10 23.01
C ASN A 191 -18.93 -4.52 21.68
N SER A 192 -18.45 -3.32 21.33
CA SER A 192 -18.65 -2.69 20.03
C SER A 192 -17.55 -3.02 19.01
N ASP A 193 -16.50 -3.74 19.43
CA ASP A 193 -15.42 -4.17 18.55
C ASP A 193 -15.87 -5.34 17.66
N VAL A 194 -16.18 -5.01 16.41
CA VAL A 194 -16.67 -5.96 15.41
C VAL A 194 -15.63 -7.05 15.09
N ASP A 195 -14.34 -6.73 15.13
CA ASP A 195 -13.30 -7.69 14.79
C ASP A 195 -13.02 -8.66 15.93
N PHE A 196 -13.09 -8.19 17.18
CA PHE A 196 -13.17 -9.07 18.35
C PHE A 196 -14.34 -10.06 18.25
N LEU A 197 -15.55 -9.58 17.95
CA LEU A 197 -16.74 -10.43 17.85
C LEU A 197 -16.65 -11.47 16.71
N LYS A 198 -16.09 -11.08 15.55
CA LYS A 198 -15.82 -12.03 14.46
C LYS A 198 -14.83 -13.11 14.88
N GLN A 199 -13.77 -12.74 15.58
CA GLN A 199 -12.75 -13.66 16.06
C GLN A 199 -13.31 -14.63 17.10
N LEU A 200 -14.13 -14.12 18.03
CA LEU A 200 -14.83 -14.92 19.02
C LEU A 200 -15.79 -15.92 18.36
N ARG A 201 -16.55 -15.49 17.35
CA ARG A 201 -17.40 -16.37 16.53
C ARG A 201 -16.58 -17.46 15.83
N TYR A 202 -15.44 -17.11 15.23
CA TYR A 202 -14.56 -18.07 14.59
C TYR A 202 -14.05 -19.12 15.58
N LEU A 203 -13.63 -18.71 16.79
CA LEU A 203 -13.16 -19.63 17.83
C LEU A 203 -14.28 -20.59 18.25
N VAL A 204 -15.48 -20.09 18.54
CA VAL A 204 -16.63 -20.92 18.92
C VAL A 204 -16.93 -21.97 17.82
N LEU A 205 -16.96 -21.55 16.56
CA LEU A 205 -17.18 -22.45 15.41
C LEU A 205 -16.05 -23.49 15.25
N LYS A 206 -14.80 -23.06 15.45
CA LYS A 206 -13.63 -23.94 15.38
C LYS A 206 -13.71 -25.00 16.47
N TYR A 207 -13.92 -24.60 17.73
CA TYR A 207 -14.04 -25.54 18.85
C TYR A 207 -15.25 -26.46 18.71
N SER A 208 -16.41 -25.96 18.28
CA SER A 208 -17.58 -26.82 18.05
C SER A 208 -17.33 -27.86 16.96
N THR A 209 -16.63 -27.49 15.89
CA THR A 209 -16.26 -28.40 14.80
C THR A 209 -15.23 -29.42 15.25
N THR A 210 -14.20 -29.00 15.99
CA THR A 210 -13.19 -29.91 16.56
C THR A 210 -13.80 -30.90 17.54
N ILE A 211 -14.72 -30.45 18.39
CA ILE A 211 -15.46 -31.33 19.31
C ILE A 211 -16.29 -32.33 18.50
N ALA A 212 -17.07 -31.88 17.51
CA ALA A 212 -17.87 -32.75 16.66
C ALA A 212 -17.02 -33.83 15.98
N VAL A 213 -15.91 -33.45 15.33
CA VAL A 213 -14.99 -34.41 14.68
C VAL A 213 -14.42 -35.42 15.68
N ASN A 214 -14.01 -34.98 16.87
CA ASN A 214 -13.51 -35.90 17.90
C ASN A 214 -14.58 -36.88 18.39
N TYR A 215 -15.85 -36.48 18.53
CA TYR A 215 -16.94 -37.40 18.89
C TYR A 215 -17.23 -38.45 17.81
N TYR A 216 -17.07 -38.12 16.52
CA TYR A 216 -17.28 -39.05 15.40
C TYR A 216 -16.07 -39.96 15.10
N THR A 217 -14.91 -39.72 15.73
CA THR A 217 -13.67 -40.50 15.50
C THR A 217 -13.35 -41.46 16.64
N ILE A 218 -14.22 -41.58 17.66
CA ILE A 218 -14.08 -42.60 18.71
C ILE A 218 -14.47 -43.96 18.10
N PRO A 219 -13.54 -44.94 17.99
CA PRO A 219 -13.90 -46.26 17.49
C PRO A 219 -14.81 -46.93 18.54
N ARG A 220 -15.96 -47.43 18.09
CA ARG A 220 -16.85 -48.29 18.89
C ARG A 220 -16.18 -49.62 19.20
#